data_AF-A0A392Q1K3-F1
#
_entry.id   AF-A0A392Q1K3-F1
#
_cell.length_a   1.000
_cell.length_b   1.000
_cell.length_c   1.000
_cell.angle_alpha   90.00
_cell.angle_beta   90.00
_cell.angle_gamma   90.00
#
_symmetry.space_group_name_H-M   'P 1'
#
loop_
_entity.id
_entity.type
_entity.pdbx_description
1 polymer ?
#
loop_
_entity_poly.entity_id
_entity_poly.type
_entity_poly.pdbx_seq_one_letter_code
_entity_poly.pdbx_strand_id
1 'polypeptide(L)'
;VDNKLQEIVSHAVELLPELWKQGGCYDEAISAYRRALLSQWNLDNDCCSRIQKSFVVFLLYSGVEASPPSLAVQIDGSYVPKNNLEEAILLLMILIRKFCAGKIKWDPSIMEHLTFALSCFESAKEVLAQT
;
A
#
# COMPACT_ATOMS: atom_id res chain seq x y z
N VAL A 1 18.77 -19.99 -0.46
CA VAL A 1 17.43 -20.32 -1.00
C VAL A 1 17.58 -20.46 -2.49
N ASP A 2 16.95 -21.45 -3.11
CA ASP A 2 16.96 -21.60 -4.57
C ASP A 2 16.42 -20.31 -5.21
N ASN A 3 17.24 -19.62 -6.01
CA ASN A 3 16.88 -18.33 -6.61
C ASN A 3 15.55 -18.41 -7.39
N LYS A 4 15.26 -19.57 -7.98
CA LYS A 4 14.02 -19.80 -8.72
C LYS A 4 12.80 -19.88 -7.81
N LEU A 5 12.95 -20.48 -6.63
CA LEU A 5 11.87 -20.52 -5.64
C LEU A 5 11.53 -19.11 -5.15
N GLN A 6 12.54 -18.30 -4.85
CA GLN A 6 12.34 -16.92 -4.38
C GLN A 6 11.65 -16.08 -5.46
N GLU A 7 12.04 -16.23 -6.72
CA GLU A 7 11.40 -15.55 -7.85
C GLU A 7 9.91 -15.92 -7.97
N ILE A 8 9.57 -17.21 -7.87
CA ILE A 8 8.17 -17.68 -7.89
C ILE A 8 7.38 -17.09 -6.73
N VAL A 9 7.96 -17.07 -5.52
CA VAL A 9 7.30 -16.48 -4.34
C VAL A 9 7.05 -14.99 -4.57
N SER A 10 8.03 -14.23 -5.07
CA SER A 10 7.86 -12.80 -5.36
C SER A 10 6.72 -12.57 -6.34
N HIS A 11 6.67 -13.32 -7.45
CA HIS A 11 5.59 -13.20 -8.43
C HIS A 11 4.22 -13.60 -7.86
N ALA A 12 4.15 -14.67 -7.08
CA ALA A 12 2.89 -15.12 -6.48
C ALA A 12 2.34 -14.10 -5.48
N VAL A 13 3.21 -13.53 -4.65
CA VAL A 13 2.84 -12.51 -3.65
C VAL A 13 2.40 -11.20 -4.33
N GLU A 14 3.04 -10.83 -5.45
CA GLU A 14 2.66 -9.66 -6.24
C GLU A 14 1.33 -9.88 -7.00
N LEU A 15 1.08 -11.08 -7.50
CA LEU A 15 -0.10 -11.41 -8.31
C LEU A 15 -1.37 -11.66 -7.48
N LEU A 16 -1.25 -12.24 -6.29
CA LEU A 16 -2.40 -12.66 -5.48
C LEU A 16 -3.44 -11.54 -5.23
N PRO A 17 -3.07 -10.30 -4.85
CA PRO A 17 -4.04 -9.22 -4.67
C PRO A 17 -4.80 -8.87 -5.96
N GLU A 18 -4.13 -8.96 -7.12
CA GLU A 18 -4.76 -8.68 -8.42
C GLU A 18 -5.81 -9.73 -8.78
N LEU A 19 -5.57 -11.00 -8.45
CA LEU A 19 -6.55 -12.07 -8.67
C LEU A 19 -7.80 -11.88 -7.80
N TRP A 20 -7.63 -11.48 -6.53
CA TRP A 20 -8.76 -11.14 -5.66
C TRP A 20 -9.58 -9.96 -6.19
N LYS A 21 -8.91 -8.93 -6.72
CA LYS A 21 -9.58 -7.80 -7.39
C LYS A 21 -10.41 -8.26 -8.58
N GLN A 22 -9.87 -9.13 -9.42
CA GLN A 22 -10.60 -9.69 -10.57
C GLN A 22 -11.82 -10.52 -10.16
N GLY A 23 -11.76 -11.17 -8.99
CA GLY A 23 -12.89 -11.90 -8.41
C GLY A 23 -13.93 -11.03 -7.68
N GLY A 24 -13.70 -9.72 -7.56
CA GLY A 24 -14.56 -8.82 -6.78
C GLY A 24 -14.40 -8.95 -5.25
N CYS A 25 -13.42 -9.72 -4.80
CA CYS A 25 -13.11 -9.98 -3.39
C CYS A 25 -12.15 -8.91 -2.86
N TYR A 26 -12.66 -7.70 -2.66
CA TYR A 26 -11.82 -6.53 -2.36
C TYR A 26 -11.19 -6.56 -0.96
N ASP A 27 -11.89 -7.09 0.04
CA ASP A 27 -11.36 -7.26 1.39
C ASP A 27 -10.19 -8.25 1.42
N GLU A 28 -10.29 -9.32 0.63
CA GLU A 28 -9.22 -10.30 0.44
C GLU A 28 -8.03 -9.69 -0.31
N ALA A 29 -8.29 -8.82 -1.30
CA ALA A 29 -7.24 -8.10 -2.01
C ALA A 29 -6.46 -7.18 -1.05
N ILE A 30 -7.15 -6.37 -0.24
CA ILE A 30 -6.53 -5.53 0.80
C ILE A 30 -5.71 -6.38 1.76
N SER A 31 -6.29 -7.48 2.25
CA SER A 31 -5.62 -8.40 3.17
C SER A 31 -4.40 -9.06 2.53
N ALA A 32 -4.43 -9.34 1.22
CA ALA A 32 -3.29 -9.86 0.48
C ALA A 32 -2.17 -8.81 0.33
N TYR A 33 -2.49 -7.56 -0.04
CA TYR A 33 -1.51 -6.47 -0.09
C TYR A 33 -0.84 -6.23 1.26
N ARG A 34 -1.62 -6.12 2.34
CA ARG A 34 -1.08 -5.93 3.70
C ARG A 34 -0.16 -7.09 4.11
N ARG A 35 -0.56 -8.34 3.85
CA ARG A 35 0.30 -9.52 4.12
C ARG A 35 1.55 -9.54 3.27
N ALA A 36 1.49 -9.11 2.02
CA ALA A 36 2.66 -9.00 1.15
C ALA A 36 3.71 -8.03 1.71
N LEU A 37 3.27 -6.91 2.28
CA LEU A 37 4.16 -5.86 2.79
C LEU A 37 4.64 -6.12 4.23
N LEU A 38 3.87 -6.84 5.05
CA LEU A 38 4.18 -7.06 6.47
C LEU A 38 4.88 -8.40 6.76
N SER A 39 4.73 -9.41 5.90
CA SER A 39 5.32 -10.74 6.17
C SER A 39 6.76 -10.83 5.69
N GLN A 40 7.53 -11.74 6.29
CA GLN A 40 8.94 -11.97 5.95
C GLN A 40 9.11 -12.83 4.68
N TRP A 41 8.63 -12.32 3.54
CA TRP A 41 8.74 -12.99 2.24
C TRP A 41 10.13 -12.86 1.60
N ASN A 42 11.03 -12.04 2.18
CA ASN A 42 12.35 -11.71 1.61
C ASN A 42 12.28 -11.12 0.19
N LEU A 43 11.25 -10.31 -0.08
CA LEU A 43 11.08 -9.61 -1.36
C LEU A 43 12.17 -8.57 -1.56
N ASP A 44 12.61 -8.41 -2.80
CA ASP A 44 13.49 -7.31 -3.18
C ASP A 44 12.74 -5.96 -3.13
N ASN A 45 13.52 -4.87 -3.12
CA ASN A 45 12.97 -3.52 -3.01
C ASN A 45 12.08 -3.14 -4.20
N ASP A 46 12.38 -3.64 -5.41
CA ASP A 46 11.62 -3.30 -6.61
C ASP A 46 10.25 -3.97 -6.55
N CYS A 47 10.18 -5.27 -6.23
CA CYS A 47 8.92 -5.99 -6.01
C CYS A 47 8.08 -5.34 -4.91
N CYS A 48 8.69 -5.04 -3.75
CA CYS A 48 8.00 -4.32 -2.68
C CYS A 48 7.44 -2.98 -3.17
N SER A 49 8.19 -2.22 -3.97
CA SER A 49 7.75 -0.91 -4.47
C SER A 49 6.56 -1.02 -5.41
N ARG A 50 6.51 -2.04 -6.28
CA ARG A 50 5.38 -2.30 -7.17
C ARG A 50 4.13 -2.68 -6.39
N ILE A 51 4.23 -3.64 -5.47
CA ILE A 51 3.12 -4.04 -4.59
C ILE A 51 2.58 -2.83 -3.82
N GLN A 52 3.47 -2.05 -3.22
CA GLN A 52 3.13 -0.87 -2.44
C GLN A 52 2.42 0.20 -3.28
N LYS A 53 2.90 0.46 -4.50
CA LYS A 53 2.26 1.41 -5.42
C LYS A 53 0.89 0.91 -5.88
N SER A 54 0.77 -0.36 -6.30
CA SER A 54 -0.51 -0.96 -6.69
C SER A 54 -1.53 -0.90 -5.55
N PHE A 55 -1.08 -1.12 -4.31
CA PHE A 55 -1.94 -1.01 -3.15
C PHE A 55 -2.43 0.42 -2.91
N VAL A 56 -1.54 1.42 -3.02
CA VAL A 56 -1.92 2.85 -2.94
C VAL A 56 -2.98 3.20 -3.98
N VAL A 57 -2.78 2.80 -5.23
CA VAL A 57 -3.75 3.03 -6.32
C VAL A 57 -5.09 2.39 -5.95
N PHE A 58 -5.07 1.17 -5.41
CA PHE A 58 -6.29 0.50 -5.00
C PHE A 58 -7.01 1.24 -3.85
N LEU A 59 -6.28 1.65 -2.80
CA LEU A 59 -6.84 2.38 -1.67
C LEU A 59 -7.44 3.73 -2.06
N LEU A 60 -6.81 4.45 -2.99
CA LEU A 60 -7.23 5.79 -3.39
C LEU A 60 -8.39 5.82 -4.40
N TYR A 61 -8.47 4.84 -5.30
CA TYR A 61 -9.33 4.93 -6.47
C TYR A 61 -10.41 3.83 -6.58
N SER A 62 -10.42 2.83 -5.71
CA SER A 62 -11.41 1.74 -5.79
C SER A 62 -12.79 2.09 -5.23
N GLY A 63 -12.90 3.11 -4.38
CA GLY A 63 -14.13 3.42 -3.64
C GLY A 63 -14.48 2.40 -2.55
N VAL A 64 -13.61 1.42 -2.27
CA VAL A 64 -13.79 0.44 -1.21
C VAL A 64 -13.34 1.04 0.12
N GLU A 65 -14.17 0.97 1.16
CA GLU A 65 -13.76 1.36 2.52
C GLU A 65 -13.10 0.16 3.22
N ALA A 66 -11.77 0.18 3.36
CA ALA A 66 -11.05 -0.88 4.04
C ALA A 66 -11.19 -0.74 5.55
N SER A 67 -11.35 -1.88 6.23
CA SER A 67 -11.16 -1.93 7.68
C SER A 67 -9.71 -1.55 8.03
N PRO A 68 -9.45 -0.85 9.15
CA PRO A 68 -8.10 -0.51 9.59
C PRO A 68 -7.19 -1.75 9.70
N PRO A 69 -5.86 -1.62 9.53
CA PRO A 69 -4.94 -2.73 9.71
C PRO A 69 -5.03 -3.29 11.13
N SER A 70 -4.98 -4.61 11.30
CA SER A 70 -5.08 -5.23 12.62
C SER A 70 -3.86 -4.88 13.49
N LEU A 71 -4.11 -4.57 14.76
CA LEU A 71 -3.08 -4.23 15.75
C LEU A 71 -2.11 -5.39 16.03
N ALA A 72 -2.47 -6.62 15.64
CA ALA A 72 -1.73 -7.85 15.96
C ALA A 72 -0.33 -7.94 15.32
N VAL A 73 -0.03 -7.08 14.33
CA VAL A 73 1.27 -7.05 13.62
C VAL A 73 2.14 -5.87 14.09
N GLN A 74 1.70 -5.09 15.09
CA GLN A 74 2.38 -3.85 15.43
C GLN A 74 3.56 -4.05 16.36
N ILE A 75 4.67 -3.45 15.94
CA ILE A 75 5.79 -3.12 16.82
C ILE A 75 5.31 -1.96 17.71
N ASP A 76 5.51 -2.09 19.01
CA ASP A 76 5.07 -1.10 20.00
C ASP A 76 5.50 0.32 19.60
N GLY A 77 4.55 1.27 19.56
CA GLY A 77 4.77 2.66 19.16
C GLY A 77 4.65 2.99 17.67
N SER A 78 4.27 2.05 16.79
CA SER A 78 4.05 2.35 15.36
C SER A 78 2.73 3.11 15.09
N TYR A 79 2.74 4.01 14.09
CA TYR A 79 1.52 4.71 13.66
C TYR A 79 0.53 3.76 12.97
N VAL A 80 -0.75 3.85 13.33
CA VAL A 80 -1.82 3.02 12.76
C VAL A 80 -2.72 3.90 11.88
N PRO A 81 -2.78 3.65 10.56
CA PRO A 81 -3.71 4.37 9.71
C PRO A 81 -5.15 3.97 10.05
N LYS A 82 -6.03 4.97 10.14
CA LYS A 82 -7.44 4.81 10.55
C LYS A 82 -8.40 4.59 9.38
N ASN A 83 -7.96 4.89 8.17
CA ASN A 83 -8.73 4.76 6.94
C ASN A 83 -7.78 4.56 5.75
N ASN A 84 -8.35 4.29 4.57
CA ASN A 84 -7.61 4.10 3.33
C ASN A 84 -6.68 5.26 2.99
N LEU A 85 -7.14 6.48 3.22
CA LEU A 85 -6.42 7.69 2.84
C LEU A 85 -5.13 7.82 3.67
N GLU A 86 -5.21 7.64 4.99
CA GLU A 86 -4.05 7.63 5.86
C GLU A 86 -3.07 6.51 5.52
N GLU A 87 -3.58 5.30 5.20
CA GLU A 87 -2.74 4.17 4.80
C GLU A 87 -2.02 4.45 3.47
N ALA A 88 -2.73 4.99 2.48
CA ALA A 88 -2.16 5.38 1.20
C ALA A 88 -1.07 6.46 1.36
N ILE A 89 -1.30 7.50 2.16
CA ILE A 89 -0.30 8.54 2.45
C ILE A 89 0.93 7.93 3.13
N LEU A 90 0.74 7.07 4.13
CA LEU A 90 1.84 6.40 4.82
C LEU A 90 2.69 5.58 3.84
N LEU A 91 2.05 4.80 2.97
CA LEU A 91 2.73 3.99 1.96
C LEU A 91 3.47 4.87 0.96
N LEU A 92 2.90 5.98 0.50
CA LEU A 92 3.58 6.93 -0.39
C LEU A 92 4.82 7.56 0.28
N MET A 93 4.70 7.95 1.55
CA MET A 93 5.83 8.49 2.32
C MET A 93 6.97 7.47 2.50
N ILE A 94 6.64 6.18 2.67
CA ILE A 94 7.63 5.10 2.72
C ILE A 94 8.33 4.93 1.36
N LEU A 95 7.60 5.01 0.24
CA LEU A 95 8.21 4.95 -1.10
C LEU A 95 9.18 6.12 -1.33
N ILE A 96 8.78 7.35 -1.00
CA ILE A 96 9.63 8.54 -1.11
C ILE A 96 10.89 8.36 -0.25
N ARG A 97 10.76 7.89 0.99
CA ARG A 97 11.91 7.63 1.86
C ARG A 97 12.86 6.58 1.26
N LYS A 98 12.33 5.50 0.69
CA LYS A 98 13.15 4.46 0.01
C LYS A 98 13.88 5.03 -1.19
N PHE A 99 13.23 5.89 -1.98
CA PHE A 99 13.85 6.57 -3.11
C PHE A 99 14.98 7.50 -2.66
N CYS A 100 14.73 8.37 -1.68
CA CYS A 100 15.77 9.28 -1.15
C CYS A 100 16.98 8.51 -0.58
N ALA A 101 16.77 7.28 -0.09
CA ALA A 101 17.82 6.38 0.37
C ALA A 101 18.49 5.55 -0.75
N GLY A 102 18.14 5.77 -2.01
CA GLY A 102 18.71 5.06 -3.17
C GLY A 102 18.30 3.59 -3.27
N LYS A 103 17.24 3.16 -2.59
CA LYS A 103 16.81 1.74 -2.53
C LYS A 103 15.91 1.31 -3.67
N ILE A 104 15.26 2.26 -4.32
CA ILE A 104 14.32 2.05 -5.44
C ILE A 104 14.56 3.13 -6.51
N LYS A 105 14.11 2.87 -7.73
CA LYS A 105 14.09 3.88 -8.80
C LYS A 105 12.95 4.89 -8.57
N TRP A 106 13.15 6.12 -9.06
CA TRP A 106 12.09 7.13 -9.03
C TRP A 106 10.95 6.79 -9.97
N ASP A 107 9.72 7.01 -9.50
CA ASP A 107 8.51 6.95 -10.31
C ASP A 107 7.70 8.25 -10.08
N PRO A 108 7.56 9.12 -11.10
CA PRO A 108 6.86 10.39 -10.98
C PRO A 108 5.42 10.27 -10.46
N SER A 109 4.72 9.19 -10.78
CA SER A 109 3.32 8.98 -10.38
C SER A 109 3.15 8.86 -8.85
N ILE A 110 4.22 8.60 -8.10
CA ILE A 110 4.20 8.64 -6.63
C ILE A 110 3.80 10.03 -6.14
N MET A 111 4.34 11.09 -6.75
CA MET A 111 3.96 12.46 -6.37
C MET A 111 2.55 12.79 -6.80
N GLU A 112 2.12 12.33 -7.98
CA GLU A 112 0.76 12.54 -8.47
C GLU A 112 -0.28 11.95 -7.51
N HIS A 113 -0.07 10.70 -7.08
CA HIS A 113 -0.93 10.04 -6.09
C HIS A 113 -0.88 10.73 -4.72
N LEU A 114 0.29 11.22 -4.28
CA LEU A 114 0.42 11.93 -3.01
C LEU A 114 -0.30 13.28 -3.05
N THR A 115 -0.14 14.06 -4.11
CA THR A 115 -0.84 15.33 -4.30
C THR A 115 -2.35 15.10 -4.31
N PHE A 116 -2.83 14.07 -5.00
CA PHE A 116 -4.24 13.69 -4.96
C PHE A 116 -4.69 13.35 -3.53
N ALA A 117 -3.99 12.45 -2.83
CA ALA A 117 -4.35 12.05 -1.47
C ALA A 117 -4.41 13.24 -0.49
N LEU A 118 -3.45 14.17 -0.58
CA LEU A 118 -3.43 15.37 0.26
C LEU A 118 -4.60 16.32 -0.06
N SER A 119 -4.98 16.46 -1.33
CA SER A 119 -6.15 17.26 -1.72
C SER A 119 -7.47 16.69 -1.18
N CYS A 120 -7.60 15.35 -1.15
CA CYS A 120 -8.75 14.69 -0.53
C CYS A 120 -8.79 14.90 0.99
N PHE A 121 -7.63 14.94 1.64
CA PHE A 121 -7.54 15.16 3.08
C PHE A 121 -7.94 16.58 3.49
N GLU A 122 -7.59 17.58 2.68
CA GLU A 122 -7.96 18.98 2.91
C GLU A 122 -9.46 19.22 2.68
N SER A 123 -10.00 18.74 1.56
CA SER A 123 -11.43 18.85 1.25
C SER A 123 -12.34 18.14 2.26
N ALA A 124 -11.91 17.00 2.84
CA ALA A 124 -12.65 16.32 3.90
C ALA A 124 -12.84 17.19 5.16
N LYS A 125 -11.88 18.08 5.48
CA LYS A 125 -12.00 19.00 6.61
C LYS A 125 -12.99 20.11 6.36
N GLU A 126 -13.08 20.60 5.12
CA GLU A 126 -14.03 21.65 4.74
C GLU A 126 -15.48 21.17 4.79
N VAL A 127 -15.76 19.95 4.34
CA VAL A 127 -17.11 19.36 4.39
C VAL A 127 -17.57 19.14 5.84
N LEU A 128 -16.68 18.64 6.71
CA LEU A 128 -17.00 18.43 8.13
C LEU A 128 -17.12 19.74 8.92
N ALA A 129 -16.54 20.85 8.45
CA ALA A 129 -16.71 22.17 9.06
C ALA A 129 -18.06 22.84 8.71
N GLN A 130 -18.81 22.28 7.76
CA GLN A 130 -20.09 22.82 7.27
C GLN A 130 -21.32 22.02 7.74
N THR A 131 -21.12 20.92 8.48
CA THR A 131 -22.17 20.08 9.10
C THR A 131 -22.16 20.19 10.61
#